data_AF-A0A520PKH3-F1
#
_entry.id   AF-A0A520PKH3-F1
#
_cell.length_a   1.000
_cell.length_b   1.000
_cell.length_c   1.000
_cell.angle_alpha   90.00
_cell.angle_beta   90.00
_cell.angle_gamma   90.00
#
_symmetry.space_group_name_H-M   'P 1'
#
loop_
_entity.id
_entity.type
_entity.pdbx_description
1 polymer ?
#
loop_
_entity_poly.entity_id
_entity_poly.type
_entity_poly.pdbx_seq_one_letter_code
_entity_poly.pdbx_strand_id
1 'polypeptide(L)'
;MLNFKNSFFGWLKLIMLFALLTFSSIAGYKFYEKGWHVGCFQLESYIVRPDIAPFREDRLQLIALGDTVTGNNDQLEVSQGMAKVCEESGCDLVLLLGDNFYPSGVVSVDDLQFKTKFEEVYGNIKIPFFVVLGNHDVKQDALSQVIYSLMSSTWRMPNYEYSFKTEDVRFFG
;
A
#
# COMPACT_ATOMS: atom_id res chain seq x y z
N MET A 1 -59.71 6.44 -31.84
CA MET A 1 -58.86 5.22 -31.79
C MET A 1 -57.47 5.66 -31.35
N LEU A 2 -57.15 5.51 -30.05
CA LEU A 2 -55.90 6.02 -29.45
C LEU A 2 -54.69 5.20 -29.93
N ASN A 3 -53.63 5.89 -30.32
CA ASN A 3 -52.46 5.33 -31.01
C ASN A 3 -51.52 4.60 -30.03
N PHE A 4 -51.92 3.40 -29.59
CA PHE A 4 -51.26 2.61 -28.55
C PHE A 4 -49.84 2.12 -28.92
N LYS A 5 -49.51 2.03 -30.22
CA LYS A 5 -48.22 1.50 -30.70
C LYS A 5 -47.03 2.44 -30.41
N ASN A 6 -47.24 3.76 -30.44
CA ASN A 6 -46.17 4.73 -30.13
C ASN A 6 -45.83 4.78 -28.64
N SER A 7 -46.80 4.46 -27.77
CA SER A 7 -46.60 4.38 -26.32
C SER A 7 -45.70 3.20 -25.95
N PHE A 8 -46.00 2.00 -26.43
CA PHE A 8 -45.26 0.79 -26.06
C PHE A 8 -43.76 0.86 -26.38
N PHE A 9 -43.39 1.34 -27.58
CA PHE A 9 -41.99 1.51 -27.96
C PHE A 9 -41.29 2.65 -27.19
N GLY A 10 -42.03 3.70 -26.79
CA GLY A 10 -41.50 4.76 -25.94
C GLY A 10 -41.19 4.28 -24.52
N TRP A 11 -42.11 3.53 -23.91
CA TRP A 11 -41.92 2.90 -22.60
C TRP A 11 -40.79 1.85 -22.63
N LEU A 12 -40.72 1.03 -23.69
CA LEU A 12 -39.63 0.07 -23.86
C LEU A 12 -38.26 0.75 -23.95
N LYS A 13 -38.14 1.86 -24.71
CA LYS A 13 -36.91 2.66 -24.76
C LYS A 13 -36.54 3.22 -23.39
N LEU A 14 -37.51 3.74 -22.64
CA LEU A 14 -37.27 4.28 -21.29
C LEU A 14 -36.80 3.19 -20.33
N ILE A 15 -37.46 2.02 -20.33
CA ILE A 15 -37.08 0.86 -19.51
C ILE A 15 -35.66 0.39 -19.87
N MET A 16 -35.33 0.29 -21.16
CA MET A 16 -33.98 -0.07 -21.59
C MET A 16 -32.94 0.98 -21.16
N LEU A 17 -33.28 2.27 -21.21
CA LEU A 17 -32.38 3.34 -20.75
C LEU A 17 -32.12 3.24 -19.24
N PHE A 18 -33.18 3.03 -18.44
CA PHE A 18 -33.04 2.83 -17.00
C PHE A 18 -32.24 1.56 -16.68
N ALA A 19 -32.50 0.45 -17.37
CA ALA A 19 -31.74 -0.78 -17.20
C ALA A 19 -30.25 -0.61 -17.56
N LEU A 20 -29.94 0.14 -18.62
CA LEU A 20 -28.56 0.47 -18.99
C LEU A 20 -27.89 1.35 -17.93
N LEU A 21 -28.58 2.38 -17.45
CA LEU A 21 -28.05 3.26 -16.39
C LEU A 21 -27.79 2.48 -15.10
N THR A 22 -28.73 1.66 -14.64
CA THR A 22 -28.54 0.86 -13.42
C THR A 22 -27.46 -0.19 -13.57
N PHE A 23 -27.37 -0.85 -14.73
CA PHE A 23 -26.29 -1.82 -14.96
C PHE A 23 -24.93 -1.14 -15.01
N SER A 24 -24.82 0.00 -15.70
CA SER A 24 -23.59 0.78 -15.77
C SER A 24 -23.13 1.30 -14.41
N SER A 25 -24.07 1.73 -13.55
CA SER A 25 -23.73 2.22 -12.21
C SER A 25 -23.28 1.10 -11.28
N ILE A 26 -23.95 -0.06 -11.30
CA ILE A 26 -23.56 -1.23 -10.50
C ILE A 26 -22.21 -1.77 -10.96
N ALA A 27 -22.02 -1.95 -12.27
CA ALA A 27 -20.75 -2.41 -12.83
C ALA A 27 -19.62 -1.43 -12.51
N GLY A 28 -19.87 -0.13 -12.72
CA GLY A 28 -18.94 0.95 -12.41
C GLY A 28 -18.55 0.97 -10.92
N TYR A 29 -19.53 0.85 -10.02
CA TYR A 29 -19.28 0.76 -8.58
C TYR A 29 -18.42 -0.47 -8.22
N LYS A 30 -18.71 -1.64 -8.80
CA LYS A 30 -17.91 -2.85 -8.56
C LYS A 30 -16.47 -2.74 -9.08
N PHE A 31 -16.26 -2.07 -10.21
CA PHE A 31 -14.92 -1.77 -10.71
C PHE A 31 -14.18 -0.75 -9.84
N TYR A 32 -14.89 0.27 -9.36
CA TYR A 32 -14.36 1.25 -8.43
C TYR A 32 -13.88 0.58 -7.13
N GLU A 33 -14.74 -0.23 -6.50
CA GLU A 33 -14.39 -1.02 -5.31
C GLU A 33 -13.18 -1.93 -5.57
N LYS A 34 -13.17 -2.63 -6.71
CA LYS A 34 -12.05 -3.50 -7.07
C LYS A 34 -10.74 -2.72 -7.25
N GLY A 35 -10.80 -1.56 -7.91
CA GLY A 35 -9.65 -0.69 -8.13
C GLY A 35 -9.11 -0.09 -6.83
N TRP A 36 -10.00 0.21 -5.88
CA TRP A 36 -9.62 0.69 -4.55
C TRP A 36 -8.79 -0.35 -3.80
N HIS A 37 -9.24 -1.62 -3.77
CA HIS A 37 -8.53 -2.69 -3.08
C HIS A 37 -7.14 -3.00 -3.64
N VAL A 38 -6.92 -2.80 -4.95
CA VAL A 38 -5.64 -3.09 -5.59
C VAL A 38 -4.75 -1.84 -5.76
N GLY A 39 -5.12 -0.72 -5.14
CA GLY A 39 -4.30 0.51 -5.13
C GLY A 39 -4.28 1.28 -6.46
N CYS A 40 -5.33 1.18 -7.29
CA CYS A 40 -5.44 1.96 -8.52
C CYS A 40 -5.78 3.44 -8.29
N PHE A 41 -6.29 3.79 -7.10
CA PHE A 41 -6.76 5.14 -6.79
C PHE A 41 -6.00 5.68 -5.58
N GLN A 42 -5.37 6.83 -5.74
CA GLN A 42 -4.68 7.53 -4.65
C GLN A 42 -5.68 7.94 -3.55
N LEU A 43 -5.22 7.90 -2.31
CA LEU A 43 -5.95 8.53 -1.21
C LEU A 43 -5.89 10.06 -1.37
N GLU A 44 -6.93 10.77 -0.92
CA GLU A 44 -7.01 12.24 -1.00
C GLU A 44 -5.89 12.94 -0.24
N SER A 45 -5.38 12.31 0.83
CA SER A 45 -4.31 12.83 1.66
C SER A 45 -3.47 11.71 2.25
N TYR A 46 -2.26 12.05 2.70
CA TYR A 46 -1.41 11.14 3.47
C TYR A 46 -2.08 10.76 4.79
N ILE A 47 -2.20 9.45 5.04
CA ILE A 47 -2.81 8.95 6.29
C ILE A 47 -1.85 8.99 7.49
N VAL A 48 -0.54 9.05 7.22
CA VAL A 48 0.51 9.30 8.20
C VAL A 48 1.51 10.30 7.63
N ARG A 49 2.12 11.13 8.48
CA ARG A 49 3.18 12.02 8.01
C ARG A 49 4.47 11.23 7.77
N PRO A 50 5.15 11.42 6.62
CA PRO A 50 6.44 10.80 6.36
C PRO A 50 7.58 11.62 6.99
N ASP A 51 7.49 11.86 8.29
CA ASP A 51 8.48 12.65 9.02
C ASP A 51 9.69 11.76 9.39
N ILE A 52 10.90 12.28 9.22
CA ILE A 52 12.15 11.64 9.66
C ILE A 52 12.84 12.58 10.63
N ALA A 53 13.32 12.02 11.74
CA ALA A 53 14.25 12.70 12.64
C ALA A 53 15.62 12.03 12.47
N PRO A 54 16.52 12.58 11.65
CA PRO A 54 17.85 12.01 11.46
C PRO A 54 18.60 11.89 12.80
N PHE A 55 19.28 10.77 12.98
CA PHE A 55 20.20 10.51 14.07
C PHE A 55 21.42 11.46 14.03
N ARG A 56 21.79 11.93 12.84
CA ARG A 56 22.89 12.88 12.62
C ARG A 56 22.42 14.09 11.82
N GLU A 57 22.96 15.25 12.15
CA GLU A 57 22.62 16.51 11.48
C GLU A 57 23.36 16.71 10.14
N ASP A 58 24.46 15.98 9.90
CA ASP A 58 25.36 16.20 8.75
C ASP A 58 25.20 15.20 7.61
N ARG A 59 24.47 14.10 7.83
CA ARG A 59 24.25 13.06 6.83
C ARG A 59 23.03 12.22 7.13
N LEU A 60 22.47 11.65 6.07
CA LEU A 60 21.43 10.63 6.12
C LEU A 60 22.03 9.25 5.87
N GLN A 61 21.68 8.28 6.71
CA GLN A 61 22.05 6.88 6.60
C GLN A 61 20.80 6.03 6.45
N LEU A 62 20.70 5.33 5.32
CA LEU A 62 19.55 4.49 5.01
C LEU A 62 19.99 3.08 4.64
N ILE A 63 19.07 2.14 4.86
CA ILE A 63 19.13 0.81 4.25
C ILE A 63 18.09 0.78 3.13
N ALA A 64 18.44 0.25 1.97
CA ALA A 64 17.52 -0.02 0.87
C ALA A 64 17.40 -1.53 0.66
N LEU A 65 16.17 -2.04 0.62
CA LEU A 65 15.86 -3.47 0.56
C LEU A 65 14.54 -3.67 -0.20
N GLY A 66 14.41 -4.75 -0.97
CA GLY A 66 13.20 -5.10 -1.72
C GLY A 66 13.15 -6.60 -1.99
N ASP A 67 11.98 -7.13 -2.34
CA ASP A 67 11.77 -8.54 -2.68
C ASP A 67 12.08 -9.51 -1.51
N THR A 68 11.83 -9.11 -0.26
CA THR A 68 12.38 -9.85 0.90
C THR A 68 11.38 -10.61 1.75
N VAL A 69 10.11 -10.24 1.74
CA VAL A 69 9.19 -10.63 2.82
C VAL A 69 8.50 -11.96 2.51
N THR A 70 9.27 -13.02 2.68
CA THR A 70 8.84 -14.41 2.55
C THR A 70 8.62 -15.10 3.90
N GLY A 71 9.24 -14.60 4.97
CA GLY A 71 9.23 -15.17 6.31
C GLY A 71 10.22 -16.33 6.52
N ASN A 72 11.22 -16.46 5.63
CA ASN A 72 12.20 -17.55 5.69
C ASN A 72 13.46 -17.17 6.51
N ASN A 73 14.34 -18.14 6.72
CA ASN A 73 15.59 -17.93 7.46
C ASN A 73 16.53 -16.93 6.77
N ASP A 74 16.55 -16.90 5.43
CA ASP A 74 17.39 -15.96 4.69
C ASP A 74 16.99 -14.50 4.99
N GLN A 75 15.68 -14.21 5.05
CA GLN A 75 15.17 -12.91 5.44
C GLN A 75 15.57 -12.55 6.88
N LEU A 76 15.55 -13.53 7.79
CA LEU A 76 15.99 -13.33 9.18
C LEU A 76 17.49 -13.01 9.26
N GLU A 77 18.35 -13.70 8.50
CA GLU A 77 19.78 -13.43 8.45
C GLU A 77 20.08 -12.02 7.91
N VAL A 78 19.36 -11.60 6.86
CA VAL A 78 19.45 -10.23 6.33
C VAL A 78 19.04 -9.22 7.41
N SER A 79 17.93 -9.45 8.12
CA SER A 79 17.47 -8.57 9.20
C SER A 79 18.51 -8.45 10.33
N GLN A 80 19.16 -9.55 10.71
CA GLN A 80 20.23 -9.53 11.71
C GLN A 80 21.43 -8.71 11.24
N GLY A 81 21.81 -8.84 9.97
CA GLY A 81 22.86 -8.02 9.36
C GLY A 81 22.51 -6.54 9.34
N MET A 82 21.28 -6.19 8.98
CA MET A 82 20.77 -4.81 9.03
C MET A 82 20.84 -4.24 10.45
N ALA A 83 20.37 -5.00 11.45
CA ALA A 83 20.39 -4.57 12.85
C ALA A 83 21.82 -4.30 13.32
N LYS A 84 22.78 -5.18 12.98
CA LYS A 84 24.20 -4.99 13.31
C LYS A 84 24.77 -3.72 12.66
N VAL A 85 24.50 -3.48 11.38
CA VAL A 85 24.95 -2.27 10.68
C VAL A 85 24.38 -1.01 11.36
N CYS A 86 23.10 -1.03 11.72
CA CYS A 86 22.49 0.11 12.39
C CYS A 86 23.02 0.34 13.81
N GLU A 87 23.35 -0.72 14.56
CA GLU A 87 24.01 -0.61 15.86
C GLU A 87 25.42 0.00 15.74
N GLU A 88 26.20 -0.42 14.75
CA GLU A 88 27.58 0.04 14.56
C GLU A 88 27.68 1.45 13.96
N SER A 89 26.84 1.75 12.97
CA SER A 89 26.99 2.95 12.12
C SER A 89 25.92 4.02 12.33
N GLY A 90 24.79 3.66 12.95
CA GLY A 90 23.55 4.45 12.95
C GLY A 90 22.77 4.29 11.63
N CYS A 91 21.44 4.35 11.73
CA CYS A 91 20.51 4.35 10.60
C CYS A 91 19.34 5.28 10.92
N ASP A 92 18.86 6.01 9.92
CA ASP A 92 17.77 6.98 10.04
C ASP A 92 16.45 6.43 9.51
N LEU A 93 16.52 5.61 8.46
CA LEU A 93 15.36 5.00 7.82
C LEU A 93 15.72 3.71 7.06
N VAL A 94 14.69 2.95 6.70
CA VAL A 94 14.76 1.88 5.70
C VAL A 94 13.83 2.25 4.53
N LEU A 95 14.30 2.05 3.30
CA LEU A 95 13.47 2.05 2.10
C LEU A 95 13.15 0.59 1.75
N LEU A 96 11.88 0.21 1.88
CA LEU A 96 11.35 -1.08 1.48
C LEU A 96 10.71 -0.94 0.08
N LEU A 97 11.42 -1.44 -0.92
CA LEU A 97 11.25 -1.11 -2.34
C LEU A 97 10.19 -1.95 -3.07
N GLY A 98 9.27 -2.56 -2.33
CA GLY A 98 8.18 -3.38 -2.88
C GLY A 98 8.43 -4.89 -2.82
N ASP A 99 7.41 -5.61 -3.28
CA ASP A 99 7.26 -7.05 -3.11
C ASP A 99 7.33 -7.44 -1.63
N ASN A 100 6.48 -6.73 -0.87
CA ASN A 100 6.48 -6.70 0.59
C ASN A 100 5.81 -7.91 1.22
N PHE A 101 5.05 -8.71 0.48
CA PHE A 101 4.50 -9.98 0.99
C PHE A 101 4.32 -10.99 -0.15
N TYR A 102 5.21 -11.99 -0.22
CA TYR A 102 5.05 -13.08 -1.18
C TYR A 102 4.03 -14.14 -0.70
N PRO A 103 3.28 -14.77 -1.64
CA PRO A 103 3.34 -14.57 -3.09
C PRO A 103 2.35 -13.53 -3.65
N SER A 104 1.44 -12.98 -2.84
CA SER A 104 0.28 -12.24 -3.36
C SER A 104 -0.19 -11.08 -2.49
N GLY A 105 0.67 -10.51 -1.65
CA GLY A 105 0.26 -9.46 -0.73
C GLY A 105 -0.42 -10.01 0.53
N VAL A 106 -1.26 -9.16 1.11
CA VAL A 106 -2.08 -9.45 2.31
C VAL A 106 -3.56 -9.41 1.98
N VAL A 107 -4.37 -10.13 2.75
CA VAL A 107 -5.83 -10.18 2.55
C VAL A 107 -6.61 -9.15 3.37
N SER A 108 -6.00 -8.61 4.43
CA SER A 108 -6.59 -7.60 5.31
C SER A 108 -5.53 -6.92 6.17
N VAL A 109 -5.91 -5.87 6.90
CA VAL A 109 -5.04 -5.16 7.85
C VAL A 109 -4.64 -6.02 9.06
N ASP A 110 -5.45 -7.02 9.38
CA ASP A 110 -5.22 -8.00 10.46
C ASP A 110 -4.50 -9.27 9.98
N ASP A 111 -4.02 -9.30 8.72
CA ASP A 111 -3.32 -10.46 8.17
C ASP A 111 -2.07 -10.77 9.02
N LEU A 112 -1.96 -12.03 9.47
CA LEU A 112 -0.87 -12.50 10.32
C LEU A 112 0.51 -12.30 9.66
N GLN A 113 0.57 -12.19 8.33
CA GLN A 113 1.79 -11.92 7.59
C GLN A 113 2.52 -10.65 8.04
N PHE A 114 1.81 -9.59 8.44
CA PHE A 114 2.46 -8.40 9.00
C PHE A 114 3.24 -8.75 10.27
N LYS A 115 2.65 -9.56 11.16
CA LYS A 115 3.31 -9.97 12.38
C LYS A 115 4.48 -10.91 12.10
N THR A 116 4.24 -12.00 11.37
CA THR A 116 5.21 -13.10 11.25
C THR A 116 6.32 -12.82 10.25
N LYS A 117 6.08 -11.98 9.23
CA LYS A 117 7.06 -11.69 8.18
C LYS A 117 7.67 -10.29 8.25
N PHE A 118 7.05 -9.35 8.97
CA PHE A 118 7.58 -8.00 9.15
C PHE A 118 7.93 -7.71 10.61
N GLU A 119 6.97 -7.68 11.54
CA GLU A 119 7.19 -7.22 12.92
C GLU A 119 8.16 -8.15 13.69
N GLU A 120 8.00 -9.46 13.58
CA GLU A 120 8.88 -10.43 14.24
C GLU A 120 10.27 -10.48 13.59
N VAL A 121 10.34 -10.37 12.26
CA VAL A 121 11.60 -10.44 11.51
C VAL A 121 12.46 -9.19 11.71
N TYR A 122 11.87 -8.01 11.57
CA TYR A 122 12.55 -6.72 11.67
C TYR A 122 12.42 -6.08 13.05
N GLY A 123 11.93 -6.81 14.04
CA GLY A 123 11.64 -6.30 15.39
C GLY A 123 12.84 -5.69 16.11
N ASN A 124 14.08 -5.99 15.72
CA ASN A 124 15.28 -5.38 16.29
C ASN A 124 15.65 -4.02 15.66
N ILE A 125 14.93 -3.58 14.63
CA ILE A 125 15.18 -2.34 13.89
C ILE A 125 14.06 -1.36 14.23
N LYS A 126 14.35 -0.38 15.10
CA LYS A 126 13.35 0.54 15.68
C LYS A 126 13.24 1.90 14.96
N ILE A 127 13.51 1.91 13.65
CA ILE A 127 13.47 3.10 12.78
C ILE A 127 12.35 2.95 11.74
N PRO A 128 11.89 4.03 11.09
CA PRO A 128 10.83 3.93 10.09
C PRO A 128 11.26 3.18 8.83
N PHE A 129 10.39 2.29 8.37
CA PHE A 129 10.42 1.66 7.05
C PHE A 129 9.46 2.41 6.14
N PHE A 130 10.00 3.15 5.16
CA PHE A 130 9.22 3.75 4.09
C PHE A 130 8.99 2.71 3.01
N VAL A 131 7.73 2.34 2.84
CA VAL A 131 7.32 1.20 2.03
C VAL A 131 6.66 1.67 0.75
N VAL A 132 6.97 1.03 -0.37
CA VAL A 132 6.23 1.15 -1.63
C VAL A 132 5.69 -0.22 -2.04
N LEU A 133 4.74 -0.27 -2.99
CA LEU A 133 4.18 -1.55 -3.47
C LEU A 133 5.00 -2.10 -4.64
N GLY A 134 5.19 -3.42 -4.65
CA GLY A 134 5.60 -4.17 -5.83
C GLY A 134 4.43 -4.85 -6.54
N ASN A 135 4.72 -5.62 -7.58
CA ASN A 135 3.71 -6.31 -8.35
C ASN A 135 3.07 -7.50 -7.61
N HIS A 136 3.73 -8.06 -6.58
CA HIS A 136 3.14 -9.08 -5.74
C HIS A 136 2.10 -8.52 -4.75
N ASP A 137 2.28 -7.27 -4.33
CA ASP A 137 1.46 -6.63 -3.29
C ASP A 137 0.05 -6.26 -3.75
N VAL A 138 -0.09 -5.90 -5.03
CA VAL A 138 -1.37 -5.47 -5.63
C VAL A 138 -2.29 -6.64 -6.04
N LYS A 139 -1.89 -7.89 -5.77
CA LYS A 139 -2.69 -9.08 -6.14
C LYS A 139 -3.87 -9.32 -5.19
N GLN A 140 -3.85 -8.76 -3.99
CA GLN A 140 -4.91 -8.87 -2.98
C GLN A 140 -5.33 -7.49 -2.48
N ASP A 141 -5.15 -7.18 -1.19
CA ASP A 141 -5.62 -5.94 -0.57
C ASP A 141 -4.45 -4.98 -0.30
N ALA A 142 -4.10 -4.18 -1.30
CA ALA A 142 -3.05 -3.18 -1.21
C ALA A 142 -3.41 -2.04 -0.24
N LEU A 143 -4.71 -1.74 -0.07
CA LEU A 143 -5.16 -0.75 0.90
C LEU A 143 -4.75 -1.14 2.31
N SER A 144 -4.82 -2.44 2.65
CA SER A 144 -4.42 -2.91 3.97
C SER A 144 -2.96 -2.63 4.28
N GLN A 145 -2.06 -2.63 3.28
CA GLN A 145 -0.67 -2.22 3.47
C GLN A 145 -0.53 -0.72 3.75
N VAL A 146 -1.33 0.13 3.11
CA VAL A 146 -1.39 1.56 3.44
C VAL A 146 -1.90 1.75 4.87
N ILE A 147 -3.09 1.23 5.17
CA ILE A 147 -3.77 1.36 6.48
C ILE A 147 -2.92 0.80 7.63
N TYR A 148 -2.09 -0.22 7.39
CA TYR A 148 -1.18 -0.76 8.41
C TYR A 148 -0.25 0.29 9.03
N SER A 149 0.03 1.39 8.32
CA SER A 149 0.76 2.56 8.84
C SER A 149 0.13 3.21 10.06
N LEU A 150 -1.18 3.02 10.27
CA LEU A 150 -1.89 3.50 11.45
C LEU A 150 -1.71 2.57 12.67
N MET A 151 -1.28 1.33 12.45
CA MET A 151 -1.15 0.31 13.50
C MET A 151 0.30 0.06 13.92
N SER A 152 1.26 0.32 13.04
CA SER A 152 2.68 0.10 13.29
C SER A 152 3.43 1.42 13.42
N SER A 153 4.35 1.49 14.38
CA SER A 153 5.19 2.67 14.61
C SER A 153 6.37 2.75 13.63
N THR A 154 6.74 1.63 13.00
CA THR A 154 7.85 1.52 12.06
C THR A 154 7.38 1.45 10.62
N TRP A 155 6.26 0.80 10.32
CA TRP A 155 5.71 0.74 8.95
C TRP A 155 5.16 2.10 8.51
N ARG A 156 5.73 2.70 7.46
CA ARG A 156 5.33 4.00 6.92
C ARG A 156 5.01 3.89 5.43
N MET A 157 3.73 3.87 5.11
CA MET A 157 3.19 3.95 3.77
C MET A 157 2.06 4.99 3.75
N PRO A 158 2.39 6.29 3.63
CA PRO A 158 1.42 7.39 3.71
C PRO A 158 0.29 7.35 2.68
N ASN A 159 0.58 6.82 1.49
CA ASN A 159 -0.33 6.68 0.36
C ASN A 159 0.27 5.64 -0.61
N TYR A 160 -0.41 5.35 -1.72
CA TYR A 160 0.11 4.47 -2.77
C TYR A 160 1.28 5.09 -3.54
N GLU A 161 1.32 6.41 -3.64
CA GLU A 161 2.46 7.21 -4.11
C GLU A 161 2.69 8.36 -3.12
N TYR A 162 3.93 8.58 -2.74
CA TYR A 162 4.27 9.68 -1.84
C TYR A 162 5.69 10.19 -2.07
N SER A 163 5.94 11.37 -1.52
CA SER A 163 7.29 11.93 -1.45
C SER A 163 7.53 12.47 -0.06
N PHE A 164 8.79 12.44 0.34
CA PHE A 164 9.25 13.09 1.56
C PHE A 164 10.63 13.69 1.33
N LYS A 165 10.95 14.68 2.14
CA LYS A 165 12.19 15.42 2.04
C LYS A 165 12.82 15.51 3.43
N THR A 166 14.09 15.15 3.52
CA THR A 166 14.98 15.52 4.62
C THR A 166 15.67 16.84 4.28
N GLU A 167 16.44 17.42 5.20
CA GLU A 167 17.22 18.62 4.88
C GLU A 167 18.13 18.40 3.65
N ASP A 168 18.72 17.21 3.53
CA ASP A 168 19.72 16.89 2.51
C ASP A 168 19.15 16.28 1.22
N VAL A 169 18.07 15.49 1.28
CA VAL A 169 17.62 14.63 0.16
C VAL A 169 16.10 14.61 0.04
N ARG A 170 15.58 14.45 -1.18
CA ARG A 170 14.16 14.17 -1.46
C ARG A 170 13.99 12.79 -2.07
N PHE A 171 13.02 12.03 -1.57
CA PHE A 171 12.66 10.70 -2.05
C PHE A 171 11.25 10.72 -2.67
N PHE A 172 11.06 9.86 -3.67
CA PHE A 172 9.78 9.62 -4.35
C PHE A 172 9.56 8.11 -4.36
N GLY A 173 8.35 7.68 -4.02
CA GLY A 173 7.97 6.28 -3.91
C GLY A 173 6.52 6.05 -4.28
#